data_AF-A0A7C1YMU2-F1
#
_entry.id   AF-A0A7C1YMU2-F1
#
_cell.length_a   1.000
_cell.length_b   1.000
_cell.length_c   1.000
_cell.angle_alpha   90.00
_cell.angle_beta   90.00
_cell.angle_gamma   90.00
#
_symmetry.space_group_name_H-M   'P 1'
#
loop_
_entity.id
_entity.type
_entity.pdbx_description
1 polymer ?
#
loop_
_entity_poly.entity_id
_entity_poly.type
_entity_poly.pdbx_seq_one_letter_code
_entity_poly.pdbx_strand_id
1 'polypeptide(L)'
;MISTASTAQSCALPRDGQWLSILHLARSMRQEARLGEWQKVMERESERQQILLAFFSKPLSHEESQDIANGIHEILEIDKEIFSLGKQRMKGLSSRLSTIRTGSKAVSIYSSNKP
;
A
#
# COMPACT_ATOMS: atom_id res chain seq x y z
N MET A 1 30.21 -33.84 23.74
CA MET A 1 30.11 -33.30 22.37
C MET A 1 28.84 -32.49 22.29
N ILE A 2 28.97 -31.19 22.05
CA ILE A 2 27.88 -30.21 22.14
C ILE A 2 27.05 -30.34 20.86
N SER A 3 25.79 -30.76 20.98
CA SER A 3 24.82 -30.76 19.90
C SER A 3 24.17 -29.38 19.83
N THR A 4 24.77 -28.47 19.06
CA THR A 4 24.13 -27.21 18.65
C THR A 4 23.50 -27.43 17.29
N ALA A 5 22.20 -27.76 17.28
CA ALA A 5 21.33 -27.51 16.14
C ALA A 5 20.08 -26.82 16.68
N SER A 6 20.19 -25.51 16.85
CA SER A 6 19.03 -24.63 17.00
C SER A 6 18.33 -24.57 15.64
N THR A 7 17.38 -25.47 15.43
CA THR A 7 16.42 -25.36 14.36
C THR A 7 15.44 -24.27 14.76
N ALA A 8 15.76 -23.02 14.43
CA ALA A 8 14.77 -21.97 14.30
C ALA A 8 13.82 -22.40 13.17
N GLN A 9 12.79 -23.14 13.55
CA GLN A 9 11.77 -23.65 12.66
C GLN A 9 11.03 -22.45 12.09
N SER A 10 11.40 -22.12 10.84
CA SER A 10 10.85 -21.01 10.07
C SER A 10 9.35 -21.19 9.94
N CYS A 11 8.58 -20.29 10.54
CA CYS A 11 7.14 -20.17 10.33
C CYS A 11 6.89 -19.55 8.94
N ALA A 12 7.44 -20.15 7.89
CA ALA A 12 7.27 -19.71 6.51
C ALA A 12 6.04 -20.42 5.93
N LEU A 13 5.05 -19.64 5.49
CA LEU A 13 3.90 -20.17 4.77
C LEU A 13 4.38 -20.97 3.53
N PRO A 14 3.68 -22.06 3.16
CA PRO A 14 3.89 -22.73 1.88
C PRO A 14 3.78 -21.75 0.72
N ARG A 15 4.45 -22.01 -0.40
CA ARG A 15 4.54 -21.08 -1.56
C ARG A 15 3.17 -20.59 -2.03
N ASP A 16 2.20 -21.48 -2.16
CA ASP A 16 0.82 -21.12 -2.55
C ASP A 16 0.17 -20.22 -1.50
N GLY A 17 0.42 -20.49 -0.23
CA GLY A 17 -0.03 -19.64 0.88
C GLY A 17 0.60 -18.25 0.86
N GLN A 18 1.87 -18.13 0.46
CA GLN A 18 2.53 -16.84 0.29
C GLN A 18 1.87 -16.03 -0.83
N TRP A 19 1.56 -16.65 -1.97
CA TRP A 19 0.89 -15.98 -3.07
C TRP A 19 -0.51 -15.49 -2.71
N LEU A 20 -1.31 -16.34 -2.05
CA LEU A 20 -2.63 -15.96 -1.56
C LEU A 20 -2.57 -14.80 -0.56
N SER A 21 -1.56 -14.78 0.33
CA SER A 21 -1.32 -13.67 1.25
C SER A 21 -0.99 -12.38 0.51
N ILE A 22 -0.15 -12.42 -0.53
CA ILE A 22 0.18 -11.24 -1.35
C ILE A 22 -1.09 -10.65 -1.99
N LEU A 23 -1.92 -11.48 -2.61
CA LEU A 23 -3.18 -11.04 -3.23
C LEU A 23 -4.16 -10.49 -2.18
N HIS A 24 -4.27 -11.15 -1.03
CA HIS A 24 -5.10 -10.69 0.07
C HIS A 24 -4.64 -9.31 0.56
N LEU A 25 -3.35 -9.10 0.78
CA LEU A 25 -2.78 -7.84 1.21
C LEU A 25 -3.07 -6.73 0.20
N ALA A 26 -2.85 -6.97 -1.10
CA ALA A 26 -3.16 -6.00 -2.15
C ALA A 26 -4.65 -5.57 -2.13
N ARG A 27 -5.57 -6.54 -2.06
CA ARG A 27 -7.02 -6.26 -1.99
C ARG A 27 -7.40 -5.48 -0.73
N SER A 28 -6.81 -5.83 0.40
CA SER A 28 -7.03 -5.18 1.69
C SER A 28 -6.47 -3.75 1.71
N MET A 29 -5.30 -3.51 1.10
CA MET A 29 -4.74 -2.17 0.87
C MET A 29 -5.68 -1.30 0.03
N ARG A 30 -6.28 -1.85 -1.03
CA ARG A 30 -7.26 -1.11 -1.84
C ARG A 30 -8.45 -0.65 -1.01
N GLN A 31 -9.00 -1.56 -0.20
CA GLN A 31 -10.14 -1.22 0.66
C GLN A 31 -9.78 -0.12 1.65
N GLU A 32 -8.59 -0.17 2.24
CA GLU A 32 -8.10 0.86 3.14
C GLU A 32 -7.82 2.19 2.45
N ALA A 33 -7.28 2.18 1.24
CA ALA A 33 -7.07 3.39 0.45
C ALA A 33 -8.41 4.09 0.14
N ARG A 34 -9.46 3.31 -0.16
CA ARG A 34 -10.84 3.83 -0.36
C ARG A 34 -11.36 4.49 0.93
N LEU A 35 -11.14 3.86 2.09
CA LEU A 35 -11.49 4.43 3.39
C LEU A 35 -10.59 5.61 3.78
N GLY A 36 -9.37 5.67 3.26
CA GLY A 36 -8.38 6.69 3.58
C GLY A 36 -7.42 6.34 4.71
N GLU A 37 -7.35 5.07 5.06
CA GLU A 37 -6.54 4.52 6.14
C GLU A 37 -5.08 4.38 5.69
N TRP A 38 -4.45 5.47 5.25
CA TRP A 38 -3.15 5.45 4.57
C TRP A 38 -2.03 4.84 5.42
N GLN A 39 -2.08 5.00 6.74
CA GLN A 39 -1.12 4.37 7.63
C GLN A 39 -1.16 2.83 7.51
N LYS A 40 -2.36 2.24 7.48
CA LYS A 40 -2.54 0.79 7.32
C LYS A 40 -2.15 0.31 5.92
N VAL A 41 -2.39 1.13 4.89
CA VAL A 41 -1.91 0.85 3.53
C VAL A 41 -0.39 0.70 3.51
N MET A 42 0.34 1.60 4.19
CA MET A 42 1.81 1.54 4.28
C MET A 42 2.31 0.34 5.06
N GLU A 43 1.66 0.00 6.19
CA GLU A 43 2.00 -1.18 6.99
C GLU A 43 1.83 -2.48 6.17
N ARG A 44 0.72 -2.60 5.44
CA ARG A 44 0.46 -3.75 4.58
C ARG A 44 1.36 -3.81 3.36
N GLU A 45 1.76 -2.67 2.80
CA GLU A 45 2.74 -2.66 1.72
C GLU A 45 4.09 -3.20 2.19
N SER A 46 4.53 -2.80 3.39
CA SER A 46 5.76 -3.32 3.99
C SER A 46 5.70 -4.85 4.16
N GLU A 47 4.57 -5.37 4.67
CA GLU A 47 4.35 -6.81 4.80
C GLU A 47 4.35 -7.52 3.43
N ARG A 48 3.61 -6.96 2.45
CA ARG A 48 3.51 -7.50 1.09
C ARG A 48 4.88 -7.59 0.42
N GLN A 49 5.73 -6.56 0.57
CA GLN A 49 7.08 -6.54 0.01
C GLN A 49 7.96 -7.64 0.59
N GLN A 50 7.90 -7.87 1.90
CA GLN A 50 8.66 -8.95 2.54
C GLN A 50 8.27 -10.32 1.98
N ILE A 51 6.97 -10.57 1.82
CA ILE A 51 6.46 -11.84 1.28
C ILE A 51 6.81 -11.97 -0.21
N LEU A 52 6.70 -10.90 -1.01
CA LEU A 52 7.08 -10.91 -2.43
C LEU A 52 8.56 -11.27 -2.61
N LEU A 53 9.46 -10.68 -1.83
CA LEU A 53 10.89 -10.98 -1.88
C LEU A 53 11.17 -12.45 -1.53
N ALA A 54 10.49 -12.99 -0.52
CA ALA A 54 10.60 -14.40 -0.16
C ALA A 54 10.03 -15.31 -1.27
N PHE A 55 8.89 -14.96 -1.85
CA PHE A 55 8.19 -15.75 -2.87
C PHE A 55 9.01 -15.87 -4.17
N PHE A 56 9.60 -14.76 -4.62
CA PHE A 56 10.42 -14.71 -5.83
C PHE A 56 11.89 -15.06 -5.60
N SER A 57 12.29 -15.42 -4.37
CA SER A 57 13.63 -15.92 -4.08
C SER A 57 13.92 -17.29 -4.72
N LYS A 58 12.87 -18.03 -5.08
CA LYS A 58 12.95 -19.30 -5.80
C LYS A 58 12.37 -19.14 -7.21
N PRO A 59 12.98 -19.73 -8.25
CA PRO A 59 12.40 -19.74 -9.59
C PRO A 59 10.98 -20.33 -9.59
N LEU A 60 10.14 -19.82 -10.49
CA LEU A 60 8.82 -20.39 -10.76
C LEU A 60 8.95 -21.49 -11.82
N SER A 61 8.16 -22.54 -11.66
CA SER A 61 7.92 -23.50 -12.74
C SER A 61 7.07 -22.88 -13.83
N HIS A 62 7.05 -23.50 -15.01
CA HIS A 62 6.24 -23.04 -16.12
C HIS A 62 4.73 -23.06 -15.80
N GLU A 63 4.28 -24.06 -15.05
CA GLU A 63 2.89 -24.22 -14.62
C GLU A 63 2.46 -23.10 -13.66
N GLU A 64 3.29 -22.80 -12.63
CA GLU A 64 3.02 -21.69 -11.71
C GLU A 64 3.03 -20.33 -12.42
N SER A 65 3.90 -20.15 -13.42
CA SER A 65 4.12 -18.85 -14.06
C SER A 65 2.86 -18.24 -14.66
N GLN A 66 1.96 -19.06 -15.21
CA GLN A 66 0.73 -18.56 -15.84
C GLN A 66 -0.25 -17.98 -14.81
N ASP A 67 -0.45 -18.68 -13.69
CA ASP A 67 -1.35 -18.24 -12.62
C ASP A 67 -0.79 -17.03 -11.87
N ILE A 68 0.53 -17.02 -11.65
CA ILE A 68 1.22 -15.87 -11.05
C ILE A 68 1.11 -14.64 -11.97
N ALA A 69 1.27 -14.79 -13.29
CA ALA A 69 1.14 -13.67 -14.22
C ALA A 69 -0.24 -12.99 -14.13
N ASN A 70 -1.31 -13.78 -14.05
CA ASN A 70 -2.67 -13.25 -13.87
C ASN A 70 -2.82 -12.45 -12.57
N GLY A 71 -2.30 -12.97 -11.45
CA GLY A 71 -2.36 -12.23 -10.19
C GLY A 71 -1.42 -11.02 -10.13
N ILE A 72 -0.28 -11.02 -10.84
CA ILE A 72 0.55 -9.81 -11.03
C ILE A 72 -0.26 -8.71 -11.73
N HIS A 73 -1.01 -9.05 -12.78
CA HIS A 73 -1.89 -8.09 -13.45
C HIS A 73 -2.94 -7.51 -12.50
N GLU A 74 -3.56 -8.35 -11.67
CA GLU A 74 -4.51 -7.88 -10.65
C GLU A 74 -3.85 -6.90 -9.67
N ILE A 75 -2.65 -7.25 -9.16
CA ILE A 75 -1.88 -6.42 -8.25
C ILE A 75 -1.57 -5.05 -8.87
N LEU A 76 -1.14 -5.02 -10.14
CA LEU A 76 -0.82 -3.78 -10.83
C LEU A 76 -2.04 -2.87 -10.99
N GLU A 77 -3.21 -3.41 -11.29
CA GLU A 77 -4.45 -2.63 -11.37
C GLU A 77 -4.89 -2.08 -10.00
N ILE A 78 -4.74 -2.89 -8.96
CA ILE A 78 -4.97 -2.45 -7.57
C ILE A 78 -4.03 -1.30 -7.20
N ASP A 79 -2.72 -1.45 -7.46
CA ASP A 79 -1.74 -0.44 -7.11
C ASP A 79 -2.01 0.88 -7.86
N LYS A 80 -2.37 0.81 -9.14
CA LYS A 80 -2.81 1.98 -9.92
C LYS A 80 -4.01 2.69 -9.29
N GLU A 81 -5.00 1.95 -8.81
CA GLU A 81 -6.17 2.52 -8.13
C GLU A 81 -5.75 3.23 -6.83
N ILE A 82 -4.92 2.59 -6.01
CA ILE A 82 -4.39 3.17 -4.76
C ILE A 82 -3.62 4.48 -5.05
N PHE A 83 -2.74 4.49 -6.06
CA PHE A 83 -2.03 5.69 -6.49
C PHE A 83 -2.99 6.81 -6.95
N SER A 84 -4.03 6.47 -7.70
CA SER A 84 -5.04 7.43 -8.15
C SER A 84 -5.78 8.06 -6.96
N LEU A 85 -6.22 7.25 -6.00
CA LEU A 85 -6.89 7.71 -4.78
C LEU A 85 -5.99 8.64 -3.96
N GLY A 86 -4.71 8.29 -3.81
CA GLY A 86 -3.72 9.12 -3.12
C GLY A 86 -3.55 10.49 -3.78
N LYS A 87 -3.38 10.52 -5.11
CA LYS A 87 -3.26 11.77 -5.89
C LYS A 87 -4.51 12.64 -5.74
N GLN A 88 -5.70 12.05 -5.81
CA GLN A 88 -6.96 12.79 -5.66
C GLN A 88 -7.08 13.44 -4.28
N ARG A 89 -6.74 12.73 -3.21
CA ARG A 89 -6.76 13.30 -1.85
C ARG A 89 -5.74 14.42 -1.67
N MET A 90 -4.51 14.27 -2.17
CA MET A 90 -3.49 15.32 -2.12
C MET A 90 -3.93 16.60 -2.84
N LYS A 91 -4.55 16.46 -4.03
CA LYS A 91 -5.11 17.58 -4.79
C LYS A 91 -6.23 18.27 -4.00
N GLY A 92 -7.11 17.51 -3.37
CA GLY A 92 -8.17 18.04 -2.51
C GLY A 92 -7.65 18.82 -1.31
N LEU A 93 -6.64 18.31 -0.60
CA LEU A 93 -6.00 18.99 0.52
C LEU A 93 -5.35 20.31 0.09
N SER A 94 -4.61 20.29 -1.03
CA SER A 94 -3.96 21.48 -1.58
C SER A 94 -4.98 22.57 -1.95
N SER A 95 -6.10 22.17 -2.55
CA SER A 95 -7.21 23.08 -2.87
C SER A 95 -7.81 23.69 -1.60
N ARG A 96 -8.10 22.88 -0.58
CA ARG A 96 -8.65 23.36 0.71
C ARG A 96 -7.70 24.34 1.40
N LEU A 97 -6.40 24.04 1.41
CA LEU A 97 -5.38 24.93 2.00
C LEU A 97 -5.31 26.28 1.26
N SER A 98 -5.42 26.26 -0.06
CA SER A 98 -5.46 27.50 -0.86
C SER A 98 -6.69 28.36 -0.56
N THR A 99 -7.85 27.73 -0.32
CA THR A 99 -9.09 28.41 0.08
C THR A 99 -8.95 29.04 1.47
N ILE A 100 -8.38 28.31 2.44
CA ILE A 100 -8.11 28.85 3.78
C ILE A 100 -7.19 30.06 3.69
N ARG A 101 -6.07 29.96 2.95
CA ARG A 101 -5.12 31.06 2.79
C ARG A 101 -5.78 32.31 2.19
N THR A 102 -6.62 32.12 1.17
CA THR A 102 -7.35 33.21 0.51
C THR A 102 -8.40 33.82 1.45
N GLY A 103 -9.12 32.98 2.20
CA GLY A 103 -10.10 33.42 3.21
C GLY A 103 -9.45 34.20 4.35
N SER A 104 -8.33 33.73 4.90
CA SER A 104 -7.57 34.47 5.93
C SER A 104 -7.06 35.82 5.42
N LYS A 105 -6.61 35.89 4.16
CA LYS A 105 -6.21 37.16 3.53
C LYS A 105 -7.39 38.12 3.36
N ALA A 106 -8.56 37.62 2.97
CA ALA A 106 -9.77 38.42 2.88
C ALA A 106 -10.19 38.98 4.26
N VAL A 107 -10.22 38.14 5.29
CA VAL A 107 -10.54 38.57 6.67
C VAL A 107 -9.56 39.63 7.16
N SER A 108 -8.25 39.46 6.91
CA SER A 108 -7.23 40.46 7.26
C SER A 108 -7.47 41.81 6.56
N ILE A 109 -7.88 41.81 5.29
CA ILE A 109 -8.19 43.06 4.57
C ILE A 109 -9.41 43.75 5.20
N TYR A 110 -10.48 43.01 5.48
CA TYR A 110 -11.68 43.57 6.10
C TYR A 110 -11.45 44.08 7.52
N SER A 111 -10.62 43.41 8.32
CA SER A 111 -10.30 43.86 9.68
C SER A 111 -9.35 45.05 9.72
N SER A 112 -8.52 45.24 8.68
CA SER A 112 -7.57 46.36 8.57
C SER A 112 -8.20 47.62 7.96
N ASN A 113 -9.37 47.48 7.32
CA ASN A 113 -10.15 48.57 6.72
C ASN A 113 -11.41 48.90 7.56
N LYS A 114 -11.31 48.83 8.89
CA LYS A 114 -12.32 49.46 9.75
C LYS A 114 -12.07 50.99 9.77
N PRO A 115 -13.10 51.82 9.49
CA PRO A 115 -12.99 53.28 9.56
C PRO A 115 -12.72 53.77 10.99
#